data_AF-A0A963NUZ7-F1
#
_entry.id   AF-A0A963NUZ7-F1
#
_cell.length_a   1.000
_cell.length_b   1.000
_cell.length_c   1.000
_cell.angle_alpha   90.00
_cell.angle_beta   90.00
_cell.angle_gamma   90.00
#
_symmetry.space_group_name_H-M   'P 1'
#
loop_
_entity.id
_entity.type
_entity.pdbx_description
1 polymer ?
#
loop_
_entity_poly.entity_id
_entity_poly.type
_entity_poly.pdbx_seq_one_letter_code
_entity_poly.pdbx_strand_id
1 'polypeptide(L)' 'NFLTPKLVGDRIGLHPVWVIFALLAGGALFGFLGVMLAVPVAAAIGVLVRFGLRQYLASPLYKGHPLDKAD' A
#
# COMPACT_ATOMS: atom_id res chain seq x y z
N ASN A 1 14.06 -13.15 20.71
CA ASN A 1 14.60 -12.92 19.35
C ASN A 1 14.07 -13.97 18.36
N PHE A 2 12.74 -14.07 18.11
CA PHE A 2 12.19 -15.15 17.28
C PHE A 2 10.84 -14.88 16.60
N LEU A 3 10.48 -13.62 16.38
CA LEU A 3 9.30 -13.26 15.60
C LEU A 3 9.62 -12.00 14.81
N THR A 4 10.49 -12.08 13.81
CA THR A 4 10.46 -11.11 12.71
C THR A 4 9.25 -11.53 11.88
N PRO A 5 8.03 -11.02 12.16
CA PRO A 5 6.86 -11.61 11.54
C PRO A 5 6.86 -11.09 10.12
N LYS A 6 7.25 -11.95 9.18
CA LYS A 6 6.72 -12.20 7.82
C LYS A 6 5.84 -11.11 7.16
N LEU A 7 6.14 -9.84 7.37
CA LEU A 7 5.36 -8.67 6.93
C LEU A 7 6.26 -7.60 6.30
N VAL A 8 7.40 -8.05 5.80
CA VAL A 8 8.35 -7.26 5.00
C VAL A 8 8.62 -7.96 3.66
N GLY A 9 8.06 -9.15 3.44
CA GLY A 9 8.58 -10.10 2.43
C GLY A 9 7.96 -10.03 1.04
N ASP A 10 6.65 -9.90 0.89
CA ASP A 10 6.06 -9.84 -0.44
C ASP A 10 6.01 -8.39 -0.88
N ARG A 11 7.06 -8.01 -1.62
CA ARG A 11 7.15 -6.92 -2.60
C ARG A 11 5.97 -5.97 -2.49
N ILE A 12 6.23 -4.71 -2.15
CA ILE A 12 5.28 -3.62 -1.99
C ILE A 12 4.30 -3.50 -3.18
N GLY A 13 4.44 -4.27 -4.26
CA GLY A 13 3.40 -4.46 -5.28
C GLY A 13 3.16 -3.22 -6.11
N LEU A 14 3.88 -2.14 -5.78
CA LEU A 14 4.12 -0.98 -6.59
C LEU A 14 5.00 -1.45 -7.74
N HIS A 15 4.35 -2.17 -8.64
CA HIS A 15 4.86 -2.46 -9.96
C HIS A 15 5.43 -1.14 -10.50
N PRO A 16 6.66 -1.11 -11.05
CA PRO A 16 7.30 0.12 -11.54
C PRO A 16 6.40 0.98 -12.43
N VAL A 17 5.44 0.33 -13.10
CA VAL A 17 4.33 0.95 -13.84
C VAL A 17 3.56 2.01 -13.03
N TRP A 18 3.29 1.80 -11.74
CA TRP A 18 2.55 2.77 -10.92
C TRP A 18 3.31 4.09 -10.75
N VAL A 19 4.64 4.03 -10.62
CA VAL A 19 5.49 5.22 -10.50
C VAL A 19 5.50 5.98 -11.83
N ILE A 20 5.68 5.24 -12.93
CA ILE A 20 5.67 5.80 -14.29
C ILE A 20 4.28 6.41 -14.59
N PHE A 21 3.19 5.72 -14.23
CA PHE A 21 1.84 6.20 -14.40
C PHE A 21 1.58 7.48 -13.60
N ALA A 22 2.02 7.55 -12.34
CA ALA A 22 1.90 8.77 -11.53
C ALA A 22 2.69 9.95 -12.11
N LEU A 23 3.88 9.71 -12.65
CA LEU A 23 4.70 10.72 -13.34
C LEU A 23 4.02 11.22 -14.61
N LEU A 24 3.49 10.31 -15.43
CA LEU A 24 2.81 10.66 -16.69
C LEU A 24 1.47 11.35 -16.43
N ALA A 25 0.65 10.83 -15.52
CA ALA A 25 -0.63 11.41 -15.16
C ALA A 25 -0.45 12.78 -14.47
N GLY A 26 0.50 12.89 -13.53
CA GLY A 26 0.84 14.16 -12.90
C GLY A 26 1.37 15.18 -13.90
N GLY A 27 2.29 14.77 -14.78
CA GLY A 27 2.81 15.59 -15.86
C GLY A 27 1.74 16.04 -16.86
N ALA A 28 0.77 15.19 -17.19
CA ALA A 28 -0.33 15.52 -18.09
C ALA A 28 -1.40 16.43 -17.45
N LEU A 29 -1.71 16.24 -16.17
CA LEU A 29 -2.76 16.99 -15.46
C LEU A 29 -2.28 18.37 -14.97
N PHE A 30 -1.04 18.46 -14.51
CA PHE A 30 -0.50 19.66 -13.84
C PHE A 30 0.81 20.18 -14.48
N GLY A 31 1.25 19.59 -15.59
CA GLY A 31 2.48 19.99 -16.26
C GLY A 31 3.72 19.75 -15.39
N PHE A 32 4.66 20.70 -15.42
CA PHE A 32 5.90 20.64 -14.65
C PHE A 32 5.67 20.51 -13.13
N LEU A 33 4.65 21.20 -12.59
CA LEU A 33 4.29 21.09 -11.17
C LEU A 33 3.92 19.65 -10.79
N GLY A 34 3.19 18.97 -11.67
CA GLY A 34 2.83 17.57 -11.47
C GLY A 34 4.04 16.63 -11.46
N VAL A 35 5.06 16.91 -12.26
CA VAL A 35 6.31 16.13 -12.27
C VAL A 35 7.13 16.38 -11.00
N MET A 36 7.27 17.63 -10.56
CA MET A 36 7.99 17.97 -9.31
C MET A 36 7.33 17.33 -8.07
N LEU A 37 6.00 17.31 -8.05
CA LEU A 37 5.22 16.74 -6.94
C LEU A 37 5.00 15.22 -7.07
N ALA A 38 5.26 14.61 -8.23
CA ALA A 38 4.99 13.19 -8.46
C ALA A 38 5.72 12.28 -7.46
N VAL A 39 6.99 12.56 -7.17
CA VAL A 39 7.82 11.76 -6.25
C VAL A 39 7.30 11.80 -4.82
N PRO A 40 7.13 12.98 -4.17
CA PRO A 40 6.62 13.03 -2.80
C PRO A 40 5.18 12.52 -2.68
N VAL A 41 4.33 12.76 -3.69
CA VAL A 41 2.94 12.26 -3.69
C VAL A 41 2.91 10.74 -3.82
N ALA A 42 3.67 10.14 -4.72
CA ALA A 42 3.76 8.69 -4.86
C ALA A 42 4.27 8.01 -3.57
N ALA A 43 5.25 8.63 -2.90
CA ALA A 43 5.75 8.16 -1.61
C ALA A 43 4.66 8.24 -0.51
N ALA A 44 3.93 9.35 -0.43
CA ALA A 44 2.84 9.52 0.53
C ALA A 44 1.72 8.49 0.32
N ILE A 45 1.30 8.27 -0.93
CA ILE A 45 0.32 7.25 -1.29
C ILE A 45 0.81 5.85 -0.90
N GLY A 46 2.07 5.52 -1.19
CA GLY A 46 2.66 4.24 -0.82
C GLY A 46 2.64 3.99 0.70
N VAL A 47 2.91 5.01 1.51
CA VAL A 47 2.83 4.94 2.97
C VAL A 47 1.39 4.75 3.44
N LEU A 48 0.45 5.54 2.91
CA LEU A 48 -0.97 5.46 3.27
C LEU A 48 -1.57 4.10 2.94
N VAL A 49 -1.28 3.57 1.75
CA VAL A 49 -1.72 2.22 1.35
C VAL A 49 -1.13 1.17 2.28
N ARG A 50 0.18 1.24 2.59
CA ARG A 50 0.83 0.30 3.50
C ARG A 50 0.23 0.36 4.91
N PHE A 51 -0.10 1.56 5.38
CA PHE A 51 -0.74 1.76 6.68
C PHE A 51 -2.18 1.23 6.67
N GLY A 52 -2.97 1.59 5.65
CA GLY A 52 -4.36 1.17 5.50
C GLY A 52 -4.51 -0.34 5.36
N LEU A 53 -3.65 -1.00 4.56
CA LEU A 53 -3.66 -2.47 4.43
C LEU A 53 -3.34 -3.16 5.75
N ARG A 54 -2.38 -2.65 6.53
CA ARG A 54 -2.08 -3.18 7.87
C ARG A 54 -3.27 -3.05 8.80
N GLN A 55 -3.94 -1.90 8.79
CA GLN A 55 -5.12 -1.65 9.61
C GLN A 55 -6.31 -2.51 9.17
N TYR A 56 -6.49 -2.71 7.87
CA TYR A 56 -7.54 -3.54 7.29
C TYR A 56 -7.36 -5.03 7.66
N LEU A 57 -6.16 -5.57 7.51
CA LEU A 57 -5.82 -6.95 7.88
C LEU A 57 -5.83 -7.18 9.40
N ALA A 58 -5.56 -6.15 10.19
CA ALA A 58 -5.66 -6.21 11.65
C ALA A 58 -7.11 -6.11 12.16
N SER A 59 -8.05 -5.70 11.31
CA SER A 59 -9.44 -5.48 11.72
C SER A 59 -10.15 -6.80 12.10
N PRO A 60 -11.06 -6.77 13.09
CA PRO A 60 -11.79 -7.95 13.55
C PRO A 60 -12.67 -8.61 12.47
N LEU A 61 -12.98 -7.89 11.38
CA LEU A 61 -13.76 -8.40 10.25
C LEU A 61 -13.00 -9.44 9.41
N TYR A 62 -11.66 -9.37 9.34
CA TYR A 62 -10.86 -10.34 8.58
C TYR A 62 -10.42 -11.55 9.40
N LYS A 63 -10.30 -11.41 10.73
CA LYS A 63 -9.86 -12.54 11.59
C LYS A 63 -10.84 -13.70 11.62
N GLY A 64 -12.05 -13.52 11.11
CA GLY A 64 -13.09 -14.54 11.10
C GLY A 64 -13.52 -14.87 12.52
N HIS A 65 -14.82 -14.90 12.77
CA HIS A 65 -15.27 -15.64 13.94
C HIS A 65 -14.74 -17.07 13.77
N PRO A 66 -13.98 -17.63 14.73
CA PRO A 66 -13.79 -19.07 14.76
C PRO A 66 -15.20 -19.62 14.80
N LEU A 67 -15.62 -20.25 13.70
CA LEU A 67 -16.82 -21.05 13.73
C LEU A 67 -16.46 -22.22 14.64
N ASP A 68 -16.85 -22.05 15.89
CA ASP A 68 -17.34 -23.07 16.79
C ASP A 68 -18.21 -24.06 15.99
N LYS A 69 -17.56 -25.00 15.29
CA LYS A 69 -18.02 -26.37 15.14
C LYS A 69 -17.29 -27.09 16.27
N ALA A 70 -17.88 -27.37 17.44
CA ALA A 70 -19.19 -27.96 17.70
C ALA A 70 -19.43 -29.26 16.89
N ASP A 71 -18.52 -30.21 17.05
CA ASP A 71 -18.78 -31.66 17.05
C ASP A 71 -17.60 -32.44 17.67
#